data_AF-A0A964QNJ8-F1
#
_entry.id   AF-A0A964QNJ8-F1
#
_cell.length_a   1.000
_cell.length_b   1.000
_cell.length_c   1.000
_cell.angle_alpha   90.00
_cell.angle_beta   90.00
_cell.angle_gamma   90.00
#
_symmetry.space_group_name_H-M   'P 1'
#
loop_
_entity.id
_entity.type
_entity.pdbx_description
1 polymer ?
#
loop_
_entity_poly.entity_id
_entity_poly.type
_entity_poly.pdbx_seq_one_letter_code
_entity_poly.pdbx_strand_id
1 'polypeptide(L)'
;MRLTPQQQCFFADFGYLVFPGLMADDVDWIIAEFERTFREAGLIHEGTQRTSLHQCMDRSERLCTLLDDPRINGALTGLLGEDFNYLGSGGEFYVGGGMWHPDCGAKPMPFVKLAMYLDPLTKETGALRLVPGSHLQGRQGNLDTQALWGLDPEEVPCVAPDNQPGDVVIFNLNTFHNSLGGGPRRRMFNMVCCARCHTPEQLAELDRNVAPAKGQIYGELLRRTPTPQRLRHLRQVLDREALLAT
;
A
#
# COMPACT_ATOMS: atom_id res chain seq x y z
N MET A 1 -13.96 -1.40 -12.07
CA MET A 1 -14.97 -0.73 -11.23
C MET A 1 -14.85 0.77 -11.40
N ARG A 2 -15.81 1.57 -10.91
CA ARG A 2 -15.70 3.03 -10.86
C ARG A 2 -16.15 3.49 -9.48
N LEU A 3 -15.36 4.34 -8.83
CA LEU A 3 -15.77 4.91 -7.53
C LEU A 3 -16.95 5.84 -7.70
N THR A 4 -17.87 5.78 -6.74
CA THR A 4 -18.97 6.74 -6.66
C THR A 4 -18.47 8.08 -6.10
N PRO A 5 -19.16 9.20 -6.39
CA PRO A 5 -18.85 10.48 -5.75
C PRO A 5 -18.85 10.39 -4.21
N GLN A 6 -19.73 9.58 -3.63
CA GLN A 6 -19.81 9.37 -2.18
C GLN A 6 -18.56 8.65 -1.65
N GLN A 7 -18.03 7.65 -2.36
CA GLN A 7 -16.77 7.00 -1.98
C GLN A 7 -15.58 7.95 -2.08
N GLN A 8 -15.56 8.82 -3.08
CA GLN A 8 -14.53 9.84 -3.22
C GLN A 8 -14.59 10.88 -2.09
N CYS A 9 -15.79 11.37 -1.75
CA CYS A 9 -15.99 12.25 -0.59
C CYS A 9 -15.59 11.56 0.72
N PHE A 10 -16.00 10.31 0.93
CA PHE A 10 -15.62 9.54 2.10
C PHE A 10 -14.10 9.42 2.23
N PHE A 11 -13.40 9.09 1.14
CA PHE A 11 -11.94 9.00 1.15
C PHE A 11 -11.29 10.36 1.45
N ALA A 12 -11.81 11.45 0.89
CA ALA A 12 -11.29 12.79 1.14
C ALA A 12 -11.40 13.18 2.62
N ASP A 13 -12.53 12.86 3.26
CA ASP A 13 -12.82 13.23 4.66
C ASP A 13 -12.15 12.30 5.66
N PHE A 14 -12.12 10.99 5.37
CA PHE A 14 -11.72 9.96 6.33
C PHE A 14 -10.40 9.26 6.02
N GLY A 15 -9.87 9.41 4.81
CA GLY A 15 -8.53 8.95 4.44
C GLY A 15 -8.43 7.46 4.06
N TYR A 16 -9.53 6.72 3.98
CA TYR A 16 -9.51 5.31 3.61
C TYR A 16 -10.79 4.85 2.89
N LEU A 17 -10.72 3.70 2.23
CA LEU A 17 -11.83 2.93 1.70
C LEU A 17 -11.57 1.44 1.95
N VAL A 18 -12.64 0.71 2.25
CA VAL A 18 -12.62 -0.76 2.41
C VAL A 18 -13.52 -1.34 1.33
N PHE A 19 -13.02 -2.36 0.64
CA PHE A 19 -13.73 -3.10 -0.40
C PHE A 19 -13.78 -4.58 -0.02
N PRO A 20 -14.82 -5.01 0.72
CA PRO A 20 -15.00 -6.40 1.07
C PRO A 20 -15.13 -7.28 -0.18
N GLY A 21 -14.39 -8.38 -0.22
CA GLY A 21 -14.43 -9.40 -1.26
C GLY A 21 -13.99 -8.94 -2.64
N LEU A 22 -13.36 -7.78 -2.79
CA LEU A 22 -13.05 -7.20 -4.11
C LEU A 22 -12.24 -8.16 -4.99
N MET A 23 -11.31 -8.87 -4.38
CA MET A 23 -10.42 -9.86 -5.00
C MET A 23 -10.69 -11.29 -4.51
N ALA A 24 -11.88 -11.58 -3.98
CA ALA A 24 -12.21 -12.89 -3.41
C ALA A 24 -12.02 -14.03 -4.44
N ASP A 25 -12.47 -13.83 -5.69
CA ASP A 25 -12.36 -14.84 -6.75
C ASP A 25 -10.91 -15.11 -7.21
N ASP A 26 -9.99 -14.20 -6.87
CA ASP A 26 -8.59 -14.22 -7.31
C ASP A 26 -7.60 -14.47 -6.16
N VAL A 27 -8.08 -14.52 -4.92
CA VAL A 27 -7.20 -14.54 -3.74
C VAL A 27 -6.30 -15.77 -3.70
N ASP A 28 -6.80 -16.93 -4.14
CA ASP A 28 -6.05 -18.18 -4.11
C ASP A 28 -4.76 -18.10 -4.94
N TRP A 29 -4.85 -17.55 -6.15
CA TRP A 29 -3.65 -17.42 -6.97
C TRP A 29 -2.76 -16.26 -6.50
N ILE A 30 -3.32 -15.19 -5.94
CA ILE A 30 -2.55 -14.09 -5.33
C ILE A 30 -1.70 -14.64 -4.18
N ILE A 31 -2.29 -15.47 -3.32
CA ILE A 31 -1.61 -16.16 -2.22
C ILE A 31 -0.51 -17.09 -2.76
N ALA A 32 -0.83 -17.91 -3.75
CA ALA A 32 0.12 -18.86 -4.33
C ALA A 32 1.34 -18.14 -4.93
N GLU A 33 1.12 -17.06 -5.67
CA GLU A 33 2.18 -16.23 -6.25
C GLU A 33 2.97 -15.49 -5.17
N PHE A 34 2.29 -14.91 -4.17
CA PHE A 34 2.94 -14.26 -3.02
C PHE A 34 3.90 -15.23 -2.31
N GLU A 35 3.46 -16.44 -1.99
CA GLU A 35 4.33 -17.40 -1.31
C GLU A 35 5.44 -17.92 -2.23
N ARG A 36 5.17 -18.02 -3.54
CA ARG A 36 6.20 -18.36 -4.54
C ARG A 36 7.33 -17.33 -4.56
N THR A 37 7.02 -16.03 -4.56
CA THR A 37 8.06 -14.98 -4.61
C THR A 37 8.95 -14.98 -3.37
N PHE A 38 8.41 -15.29 -2.18
CA PHE A 38 9.23 -15.46 -0.98
C PHE A 38 10.13 -16.69 -1.04
N ARG A 39 9.60 -17.85 -1.49
CA ARG A 39 10.41 -19.07 -1.67
C ARG A 39 11.55 -18.85 -2.66
N GLU A 40 11.28 -18.21 -3.80
CA GLU A 40 12.29 -17.93 -4.83
C GLU A 40 13.30 -16.87 -4.39
N ALA A 41 12.91 -15.96 -3.51
CA ALA A 41 13.83 -15.01 -2.86
C ALA A 41 14.69 -15.67 -1.76
N GLY A 42 14.46 -16.94 -1.42
CA GLY A 42 15.13 -17.62 -0.31
C GLY A 42 14.79 -17.04 1.06
N LEU A 43 13.67 -16.32 1.17
CA LEU A 43 13.24 -15.66 2.41
C LEU A 43 12.36 -16.62 3.22
N ILE A 44 12.89 -17.10 4.34
CA ILE A 44 12.18 -17.95 5.28
C ILE A 44 11.66 -17.09 6.44
N HIS A 45 10.38 -17.23 6.75
CA HIS A 45 9.75 -16.54 7.87
C HIS A 45 9.69 -17.43 9.11
N GLU A 46 10.52 -17.11 10.10
CA GLU A 46 10.69 -17.88 11.35
C GLU A 46 9.67 -17.51 12.44
N GLY A 47 8.79 -16.53 12.19
CA GLY A 47 7.76 -16.10 13.14
C GLY A 47 8.24 -15.30 14.35
N THR A 48 9.53 -14.91 14.38
CA THR A 48 10.15 -14.13 15.46
C THR A 48 10.28 -12.65 15.13
N GLN A 49 10.47 -12.32 13.85
CA GLN A 49 10.61 -10.96 13.35
C GLN A 49 9.93 -10.81 11.99
N ARG A 50 9.65 -9.56 11.60
CA ARG A 50 9.08 -9.25 10.30
C ARG A 50 10.00 -9.74 9.18
N THR A 51 9.42 -10.36 8.15
CA THR A 51 10.11 -10.68 6.90
C THR A 51 9.48 -9.86 5.77
N SER A 52 10.29 -9.03 5.12
CA SER A 52 9.84 -8.09 4.09
C SER A 52 10.46 -8.43 2.75
N LEU A 53 9.65 -8.38 1.68
CA LEU A 53 10.07 -8.54 0.30
C LEU A 53 9.65 -7.31 -0.50
N HIS A 54 10.62 -6.44 -0.78
CA HIS A 54 10.40 -5.28 -1.65
C HIS A 54 10.20 -5.71 -3.10
N GLN A 55 9.40 -4.93 -3.86
CA GLN A 55 9.06 -5.20 -5.26
C GLN A 55 8.49 -6.62 -5.45
N CYS A 56 7.64 -7.05 -4.51
CA CYS A 56 7.06 -8.40 -4.53
C CYS A 56 6.26 -8.66 -5.82
N MET A 57 5.51 -7.67 -6.30
CA MET A 57 4.72 -7.76 -7.53
C MET A 57 5.60 -8.01 -8.76
N ASP A 58 6.75 -7.35 -8.84
CA ASP A 58 7.68 -7.36 -9.97
C ASP A 58 8.40 -8.70 -10.15
N ARG A 59 8.23 -9.64 -9.21
CA ARG A 59 8.78 -11.01 -9.24
C ARG A 59 7.81 -12.03 -9.84
N SER A 60 6.62 -11.61 -10.23
CA SER A 60 5.61 -12.47 -10.85
C SER A 60 4.91 -11.74 -11.98
N GLU A 61 4.97 -12.28 -13.20
CA GLU A 61 4.21 -11.74 -14.33
C GLU A 61 2.70 -11.68 -14.02
N ARG A 62 2.19 -12.65 -13.25
CA ARG A 62 0.78 -12.70 -12.85
C ARG A 62 0.46 -11.67 -11.78
N LEU A 63 1.30 -11.44 -10.78
CA LEU A 63 1.07 -10.33 -9.83
C LEU A 63 1.14 -8.97 -10.53
N CYS A 64 2.01 -8.81 -11.55
CA CYS A 64 2.07 -7.58 -12.33
C CYS A 64 0.73 -7.23 -13.01
N THR A 65 -0.14 -8.21 -13.31
CA THR A 65 -1.46 -7.95 -13.90
C THR A 65 -2.45 -7.29 -12.93
N LEU A 66 -2.15 -7.21 -11.63
CA LEU A 66 -2.99 -6.50 -10.65
C LEU A 66 -3.13 -5.01 -11.00
N LEU A 67 -2.12 -4.38 -11.63
CA LEU A 67 -2.23 -3.00 -12.12
C LEU A 67 -3.19 -2.84 -13.32
N ASP A 68 -3.40 -3.93 -14.06
CA ASP A 68 -4.31 -3.99 -15.20
C ASP A 68 -5.74 -4.39 -14.78
N ASP A 69 -5.90 -4.98 -13.59
CA ASP A 69 -7.19 -5.43 -13.09
C ASP A 69 -8.18 -4.25 -13.03
N PRO A 70 -9.35 -4.35 -13.68
CA PRO A 70 -10.27 -3.22 -13.78
C PRO A 70 -10.83 -2.77 -12.42
N ARG A 71 -10.84 -3.64 -11.39
CA ARG A 71 -11.27 -3.28 -10.04
C ARG A 71 -10.19 -2.44 -9.36
N ILE A 72 -8.95 -2.94 -9.33
CA ILE A 72 -7.82 -2.22 -8.72
C ILE A 72 -7.56 -0.91 -9.46
N ASN A 73 -7.44 -0.97 -10.80
CA ASN A 73 -7.21 0.20 -11.62
C ASN A 73 -8.32 1.25 -11.44
N GLY A 74 -9.58 0.82 -11.50
CA GLY A 74 -10.73 1.70 -11.35
C GLY A 74 -10.87 2.34 -9.96
N ALA A 75 -10.43 1.65 -8.91
CA ALA A 75 -10.36 2.24 -7.57
C ALA A 75 -9.24 3.29 -7.49
N LEU A 76 -8.04 2.98 -7.99
CA LEU A 76 -6.89 3.88 -7.96
C LEU A 76 -7.09 5.12 -8.86
N THR A 77 -7.63 4.96 -10.07
CA THR A 77 -7.94 6.10 -10.95
C THR A 77 -9.01 7.01 -10.35
N GLY A 78 -10.00 6.43 -9.67
CA GLY A 78 -11.02 7.17 -8.95
C GLY A 78 -10.48 8.03 -7.80
N LEU A 79 -9.32 7.69 -7.23
CA LEU A 79 -8.70 8.42 -6.12
C LEU A 79 -7.55 9.34 -6.55
N LEU A 80 -6.77 8.93 -7.55
CA LEU A 80 -5.48 9.55 -7.91
C LEU A 80 -5.45 10.17 -9.31
N GLY A 81 -6.49 9.94 -10.12
CA GLY A 81 -6.55 10.34 -11.53
C GLY A 81 -6.20 9.21 -12.50
N GLU A 82 -6.61 9.38 -13.76
CA GLU A 82 -6.50 8.40 -14.85
C GLU A 82 -5.06 7.96 -15.20
N ASP A 83 -4.06 8.75 -14.80
CA ASP A 83 -2.65 8.56 -15.12
C ASP A 83 -1.76 8.57 -13.87
N PHE A 84 -2.32 8.15 -12.72
CA PHE A 84 -1.60 7.99 -11.46
C PHE A 84 -0.28 7.21 -11.62
N ASN A 85 0.66 7.44 -10.71
CA ASN A 85 1.94 6.73 -10.67
C ASN A 85 1.88 5.54 -9.72
N TYR A 86 2.31 4.37 -10.20
CA TYR A 86 2.66 3.25 -9.34
C TYR A 86 4.08 3.44 -8.80
N LEU A 87 4.32 3.29 -7.50
CA LEU A 87 5.64 3.55 -6.90
C LEU A 87 6.36 2.28 -6.45
N GLY A 88 5.65 1.18 -6.31
CA GLY A 88 6.22 -0.10 -5.90
C GLY A 88 5.25 -0.95 -5.10
N SER A 89 5.71 -2.14 -4.74
CA SER A 89 4.96 -3.11 -3.94
C SER A 89 5.81 -3.69 -2.84
N GLY A 90 5.15 -4.23 -1.82
CA GLY A 90 5.77 -4.98 -0.75
C GLY A 90 4.99 -6.25 -0.48
N GLY A 91 5.72 -7.30 -0.12
CA GLY A 91 5.17 -8.46 0.56
C GLY A 91 5.70 -8.50 1.98
N GLU A 92 4.82 -8.77 2.94
CA GLU A 92 5.17 -8.71 4.37
C GLU A 92 4.65 -9.94 5.09
N PHE A 93 5.50 -10.54 5.92
CA PHE A 93 5.10 -11.39 7.02
C PHE A 93 5.32 -10.63 8.33
N TYR A 94 4.23 -10.18 8.96
CA TYR A 94 4.27 -9.48 10.23
C TYR A 94 4.25 -10.43 11.43
N VAL A 95 4.91 -10.00 12.50
CA VAL A 95 4.91 -10.61 13.84
C VAL A 95 4.51 -9.54 14.85
N GLY A 96 3.52 -9.82 15.70
CA GLY A 96 3.12 -8.94 16.80
C GLY A 96 2.61 -7.54 16.39
N GLY A 97 2.41 -6.65 17.35
CA GLY A 97 1.85 -5.32 17.11
C GLY A 97 2.84 -4.28 16.57
N GLY A 98 2.32 -3.19 16.00
CA GLY A 98 3.09 -2.00 15.63
C GLY A 98 2.84 -0.80 16.54
N MET A 99 3.56 0.29 16.29
CA MET A 99 3.21 1.62 16.82
C MET A 99 2.21 2.31 15.89
N TRP A 100 1.44 3.25 16.42
CA TRP A 100 0.65 4.16 15.59
C TRP A 100 1.58 5.05 14.77
N HIS A 101 1.35 5.11 13.46
CA HIS A 101 2.14 5.95 12.55
C HIS A 101 1.36 6.28 11.29
N PRO A 102 1.66 7.40 10.62
CA PRO A 102 1.48 7.52 9.19
C PRO A 102 2.68 6.90 8.46
N ASP A 103 2.49 6.43 7.22
CA ASP A 103 3.58 5.96 6.36
C ASP A 103 4.48 7.11 5.90
N CYS A 104 3.92 8.31 5.76
CA CYS A 104 4.67 9.50 5.40
C CYS A 104 4.14 10.75 6.08
N GLY A 105 4.83 11.88 5.87
CA GLY A 105 4.33 13.18 6.25
C GLY A 105 3.53 13.89 5.16
N ALA A 106 3.13 15.14 5.43
CA ALA A 106 2.44 16.00 4.46
C ALA A 106 3.11 15.94 3.07
N LYS A 107 2.28 15.70 2.04
CA LYS A 107 2.70 15.57 0.64
C LYS A 107 2.01 16.63 -0.23
N PRO A 108 2.66 17.12 -1.30
CA PRO A 108 2.07 18.09 -2.24
C PRO A 108 1.03 17.48 -3.21
N MET A 109 0.74 16.19 -3.06
CA MET A 109 -0.25 15.42 -3.81
C MET A 109 -0.66 14.18 -3.01
N PRO A 110 -1.81 13.54 -3.32
CA PRO A 110 -2.22 12.31 -2.66
C PRO A 110 -1.28 11.14 -2.94
N PHE A 111 -0.94 10.40 -1.88
CA PHE A 111 -0.34 9.07 -1.94
C PHE A 111 -1.27 8.09 -1.23
N VAL A 112 -1.38 6.89 -1.78
CA VAL A 112 -2.17 5.82 -1.18
C VAL A 112 -1.39 4.51 -1.13
N LYS A 113 -1.70 3.71 -0.12
CA LYS A 113 -1.37 2.29 -0.08
C LYS A 113 -2.65 1.51 -0.34
N LEU A 114 -2.59 0.59 -1.30
CA LEU A 114 -3.53 -0.51 -1.42
C LEU A 114 -2.95 -1.69 -0.66
N ALA A 115 -3.67 -2.20 0.33
CA ALA A 115 -3.29 -3.33 1.16
C ALA A 115 -4.28 -4.49 0.99
N MET A 116 -3.73 -5.69 0.85
CA MET A 116 -4.43 -6.96 0.85
C MET A 116 -3.82 -7.84 1.93
N TYR A 117 -4.53 -8.03 3.04
CA TYR A 117 -4.17 -9.06 4.00
C TYR A 117 -4.64 -10.40 3.48
N LEU A 118 -3.74 -11.38 3.52
CA LEU A 118 -3.94 -12.71 2.93
C LEU A 118 -4.36 -13.75 3.98
N ASP A 119 -4.75 -13.29 5.16
CA ASP A 119 -5.20 -14.11 6.29
C ASP A 119 -6.51 -13.52 6.86
N PRO A 120 -7.39 -14.34 7.44
CA PRO A 120 -8.52 -13.85 8.22
C PRO A 120 -8.04 -13.10 9.47
N LEU A 121 -8.49 -11.86 9.66
CA LEU A 121 -8.09 -11.02 10.80
C LEU A 121 -9.28 -10.32 11.42
N THR A 122 -9.23 -10.13 12.74
CA THR A 122 -10.14 -9.28 13.52
C THR A 122 -9.33 -8.20 14.22
N LYS A 123 -10.00 -7.25 14.87
CA LYS A 123 -9.34 -6.22 15.70
C LYS A 123 -8.38 -6.81 16.75
N GLU A 124 -8.68 -7.99 17.28
CA GLU A 124 -7.91 -8.71 18.32
C GLU A 124 -6.79 -9.58 17.73
N THR A 125 -7.00 -10.14 16.53
CA THR A 125 -5.99 -10.95 15.83
C THR A 125 -5.14 -10.14 14.86
N GLY A 126 -5.29 -8.81 14.91
CA GLY A 126 -4.36 -7.88 14.32
C GLY A 126 -4.70 -7.42 12.91
N ALA A 127 -5.99 -7.20 12.64
CA ALA A 127 -6.47 -6.41 11.53
C ALA A 127 -5.91 -4.97 11.57
N LEU A 128 -5.89 -4.32 10.40
CA LEU A 128 -5.47 -2.93 10.28
C LEU A 128 -6.46 -2.00 11.00
N ARG A 129 -5.92 -1.16 11.87
CA ARG A 129 -6.63 -0.07 12.54
C ARG A 129 -6.30 1.23 11.84
N LEU A 130 -7.30 2.08 11.65
CA LEU A 130 -7.18 3.38 10.98
C LEU A 130 -7.86 4.43 11.85
N VAL A 131 -7.23 5.61 12.01
CA VAL A 131 -7.89 6.77 12.63
C VAL A 131 -8.50 7.62 11.51
N PRO A 132 -9.83 7.65 11.35
CA PRO A 132 -10.47 8.41 10.28
C PRO A 132 -10.11 9.91 10.35
N GLY A 133 -9.75 10.50 9.21
CA GLY A 133 -9.46 11.94 9.10
C GLY A 133 -8.06 12.35 9.57
N SER A 134 -7.28 11.43 10.14
CA SER A 134 -5.93 11.72 10.64
C SER A 134 -4.93 12.13 9.54
N HIS A 135 -5.18 11.76 8.29
CA HIS A 135 -4.37 12.17 7.13
C HIS A 135 -4.30 13.68 6.92
N LEU A 136 -5.25 14.43 7.48
CA LEU A 136 -5.31 15.89 7.44
C LEU A 136 -4.41 16.57 8.48
N GLN A 137 -3.83 15.83 9.43
CA GLN A 137 -3.06 16.40 10.53
C GLN A 137 -1.58 16.68 10.20
N GLY A 138 -1.04 16.08 9.13
CA GLY A 138 0.34 16.32 8.69
C GLY A 138 1.44 15.82 9.65
N ARG A 139 1.11 14.96 10.64
CA ARG A 139 2.10 14.35 11.54
C ARG A 139 3.01 13.37 10.80
N GLN A 140 4.16 13.06 11.38
CA GLN A 140 5.15 12.14 10.80
C GLN A 140 5.76 11.25 11.88
N GLY A 141 6.25 10.08 11.47
CA GLY A 141 6.97 9.16 12.34
C GLY A 141 6.06 8.40 13.31
N ASN A 142 6.70 7.55 14.13
CA ASN A 142 5.98 6.81 15.16
C ASN A 142 5.42 7.76 16.20
N LEU A 143 4.15 7.56 16.53
CA LEU A 143 3.39 8.37 17.47
C LEU A 143 3.50 7.77 18.87
N ASP A 144 3.99 8.56 19.82
CA ASP A 144 3.89 8.27 21.24
C ASP A 144 2.46 8.62 21.70
N THR A 145 1.59 7.61 21.79
CA THR A 145 0.18 7.82 22.13
C THR A 145 -0.01 8.35 23.54
N GLN A 146 0.88 7.99 24.47
CA GLN A 146 0.83 8.46 25.84
C GLN A 146 1.21 9.95 25.91
N ALA A 147 2.29 10.35 25.24
CA ALA A 147 2.69 11.76 25.21
C ALA A 147 1.69 12.64 24.45
N LEU A 148 1.04 12.11 23.41
CA LEU A 148 0.12 12.86 22.56
C LEU A 148 -1.29 12.98 23.14
N TRP A 149 -1.81 11.89 23.71
CA TRP A 149 -3.22 11.78 24.10
C TRP A 149 -3.43 11.24 25.51
N GLY A 150 -2.38 10.76 26.19
CA GLY A 150 -2.50 10.09 27.48
C GLY A 150 -3.25 8.77 27.39
N LEU A 151 -3.14 8.08 26.25
CA LEU A 151 -3.84 6.83 25.96
C LEU A 151 -2.83 5.71 25.69
N ASP A 152 -3.17 4.50 26.16
CA ASP A 152 -2.52 3.29 25.68
C ASP A 152 -2.81 3.09 24.18
N PRO A 153 -1.91 2.44 23.41
CA PRO A 153 -2.10 2.23 21.99
C PRO A 153 -3.45 1.58 21.61
N GLU A 154 -3.97 0.69 22.46
CA GLU A 154 -5.24 -0.02 22.29
C GLU A 154 -6.47 0.88 22.45
N GLU A 155 -6.34 1.98 23.20
CA GLU A 155 -7.43 2.90 23.56
C GLU A 155 -7.65 3.99 22.50
N VAL A 156 -6.69 4.19 21.59
CA VAL A 156 -6.79 5.18 20.50
C VAL A 156 -8.07 4.94 19.67
N PRO A 157 -8.99 5.93 19.59
CA PRO A 157 -10.22 5.78 18.81
C PRO A 157 -9.92 5.52 17.33
N CYS A 158 -10.40 4.39 16.82
CA CYS A 158 -10.13 3.94 15.46
C CYS A 158 -11.24 3.06 14.92
N VAL A 159 -11.24 2.90 13.60
CA VAL A 159 -11.93 1.80 12.93
C VAL A 159 -10.95 0.65 12.74
N ALA A 160 -11.45 -0.58 12.83
CA ALA A 160 -10.67 -1.79 12.61
C ALA A 160 -11.54 -2.79 11.84
N PRO A 161 -11.65 -2.65 10.51
CA PRO A 161 -12.42 -3.58 9.70
C PRO A 161 -11.84 -4.99 9.85
N ASP A 162 -12.70 -5.98 10.10
CA ASP A 162 -12.29 -7.38 9.95
C ASP A 162 -11.86 -7.62 8.50
N ASN A 163 -10.91 -8.54 8.32
CA ASN A 163 -10.37 -8.88 7.02
C ASN A 163 -10.66 -10.35 6.71
N GLN A 164 -11.17 -10.60 5.52
CA GLN A 164 -11.10 -11.89 4.85
C GLN A 164 -10.10 -11.82 3.68
N PRO A 165 -9.37 -12.90 3.38
CA PRO A 165 -8.55 -12.95 2.18
C PRO A 165 -9.38 -12.57 0.94
N GLY A 166 -8.94 -11.56 0.20
CA GLY A 166 -9.65 -10.99 -0.95
C GLY A 166 -10.26 -9.61 -0.68
N ASP A 167 -10.34 -9.20 0.59
CA ASP A 167 -10.66 -7.82 0.94
C ASP A 167 -9.51 -6.88 0.52
N VAL A 168 -9.86 -5.67 0.13
CA VAL A 168 -8.90 -4.61 -0.23
C VAL A 168 -9.15 -3.38 0.62
N VAL A 169 -8.11 -2.87 1.27
CA VAL A 169 -8.14 -1.57 1.95
C VAL A 169 -7.23 -0.60 1.19
N ILE A 170 -7.76 0.55 0.81
CA ILE A 170 -6.96 1.63 0.22
C ILE A 170 -6.98 2.81 1.19
N PHE A 171 -5.82 3.28 1.63
CA PHE A 171 -5.74 4.40 2.56
C PHE A 171 -4.67 5.41 2.14
N ASN A 172 -4.91 6.68 2.47
CA ASN A 172 -3.93 7.75 2.31
C ASN A 172 -2.74 7.46 3.23
N LEU A 173 -1.51 7.57 2.72
CA LEU A 173 -0.30 7.27 3.50
C LEU A 173 -0.14 8.13 4.77
N ASN A 174 -0.82 9.28 4.87
CA ASN A 174 -0.81 10.11 6.07
C ASN A 174 -1.83 9.65 7.13
N THR A 175 -2.68 8.67 6.82
CA THR A 175 -3.66 8.13 7.78
C THR A 175 -2.90 7.38 8.87
N PHE A 176 -3.14 7.75 10.13
CA PHE A 176 -2.58 7.01 11.25
C PHE A 176 -3.18 5.63 11.26
N HIS A 177 -2.29 4.66 11.25
CA HIS A 177 -2.65 3.27 11.24
C HIS A 177 -1.72 2.47 12.14
N ASN A 178 -2.23 1.32 12.53
CA ASN A 178 -1.52 0.34 13.33
C ASN A 178 -2.21 -1.02 13.16
N SER A 179 -1.50 -2.11 13.42
CA SER A 179 -2.13 -3.39 13.75
C SER A 179 -1.61 -3.81 15.12
N LEU A 180 -2.49 -3.94 16.11
CA LEU A 180 -2.14 -4.42 17.45
C LEU A 180 -2.50 -5.90 17.61
N GLY A 181 -1.76 -6.59 18.47
CA GLY A 181 -1.87 -8.04 18.59
C GLY A 181 -1.38 -8.76 17.34
N GLY A 182 -2.01 -9.90 17.05
CA GLY A 182 -1.65 -10.76 15.93
C GLY A 182 -0.63 -11.84 16.27
N GLY A 183 -0.73 -12.94 15.52
CA GLY A 183 0.10 -14.12 15.69
C GLY A 183 1.52 -13.94 15.12
N PRO A 184 2.30 -15.03 15.11
CA PRO A 184 3.65 -15.04 14.57
C PRO A 184 3.69 -14.97 13.03
N ARG A 185 2.55 -14.87 12.35
CA ARG A 185 2.48 -14.89 10.89
C ARG A 185 1.21 -14.19 10.41
N ARG A 186 1.34 -12.97 9.90
CA ARG A 186 0.29 -12.29 9.11
C ARG A 186 0.85 -11.81 7.80
N ARG A 187 0.24 -12.26 6.70
CA ARG A 187 0.65 -11.96 5.33
C ARG A 187 -0.08 -10.72 4.84
N MET A 188 0.69 -9.78 4.28
CA MET A 188 0.14 -8.64 3.57
C MET A 188 0.89 -8.42 2.26
N PHE A 189 0.14 -8.32 1.16
CA PHE A 189 0.63 -7.76 -0.09
C PHE A 189 0.15 -6.31 -0.19
N ASN A 190 1.01 -5.41 -0.68
CA ASN A 190 0.62 -4.02 -0.89
C ASN A 190 1.21 -3.40 -2.14
N MET A 191 0.55 -2.33 -2.58
CA MET A 191 0.98 -1.45 -3.65
C MET A 191 0.93 -0.01 -3.16
N VAL A 192 1.96 0.77 -3.46
CA VAL A 192 1.99 2.21 -3.18
C VAL A 192 1.84 2.96 -4.49
N CYS A 193 0.95 3.94 -4.51
CA CYS A 193 0.67 4.79 -5.67
C CYS A 193 0.57 6.26 -5.26
N CYS A 194 0.83 7.18 -6.18
CA CYS A 194 0.53 8.60 -5.99
C CYS A 194 -0.13 9.21 -7.22
N ALA A 195 -0.77 10.37 -7.04
CA ALA A 195 -1.30 11.12 -8.17
C ALA A 195 -0.17 11.54 -9.13
N ARG A 196 -0.55 11.79 -10.39
CA ARG A 196 0.38 12.32 -11.39
C ARG A 196 1.00 13.62 -10.90
N CYS A 197 2.31 13.77 -11.09
CA CYS A 197 3.05 14.97 -10.69
C CYS A 197 3.08 15.99 -11.84
N HIS A 198 2.69 17.23 -11.57
CA HIS A 198 2.64 18.29 -12.58
C HIS A 198 3.49 19.50 -12.21
N THR A 199 3.69 19.77 -10.93
CA THR A 199 4.47 20.92 -10.45
C THR A 199 5.91 20.54 -10.11
N PRO A 200 6.86 21.50 -10.07
CA PRO A 200 8.23 21.24 -9.62
C PRO A 200 8.30 20.64 -8.22
N GLU A 201 7.47 21.12 -7.28
CA GLU A 201 7.39 20.59 -5.92
C GLU A 201 6.95 19.12 -5.90
N GLN A 202 5.94 18.78 -6.71
CA GLN A 202 5.46 17.42 -6.87
C GLN A 202 6.52 16.49 -7.49
N LEU A 203 7.22 16.96 -8.52
CA LEU A 203 8.29 16.19 -9.15
C LEU A 203 9.47 15.96 -8.19
N ALA A 204 9.83 16.96 -7.37
CA ALA A 204 10.87 16.80 -6.36
C ALA A 204 10.47 15.79 -5.27
N GLU A 205 9.19 15.73 -4.91
CA GLU A 205 8.68 14.67 -4.04
C GLU A 205 8.73 13.30 -4.71
N LEU A 206 8.36 13.19 -5.98
CA LEU A 206 8.49 11.94 -6.72
C LEU A 206 9.95 11.47 -6.78
N ASP A 207 10.89 12.36 -7.06
CA ASP A 207 12.32 12.05 -7.12
C ASP A 207 12.86 11.50 -5.81
N ARG A 208 12.38 11.99 -4.65
CA ARG A 208 12.72 11.42 -3.33
C ARG A 208 12.26 9.98 -3.15
N ASN A 209 11.20 9.57 -3.84
CA ASN A 209 10.70 8.19 -3.82
C ASN A 209 11.41 7.31 -4.86
N VAL A 210 11.94 7.91 -5.94
CA VAL A 210 12.68 7.21 -7.00
C VAL A 210 14.15 7.01 -6.63
N ALA A 211 14.82 8.05 -6.13
CA ALA A 211 16.26 8.08 -5.87
C ALA A 211 16.82 7.00 -4.92
N PRO A 212 16.09 6.54 -3.87
CA PRO A 212 16.59 5.49 -2.99
C PRO A 212 16.73 4.12 -3.65
N ALA A 213 16.15 3.91 -4.85
CA ALA A 213 16.33 2.68 -5.58
C ALA A 213 17.80 2.52 -5.99
N LYS A 214 18.54 1.63 -5.31
CA LYS A 214 19.89 1.23 -5.73
C LYS A 214 19.77 0.38 -7.00
N GLY A 215 19.77 1.04 -8.16
CA GLY A 215 19.56 0.41 -9.46
C GLY A 215 18.18 0.74 -10.02
N GLN A 216 17.42 -0.30 -10.41
CA GLN A 216 16.13 -0.11 -11.08
C GLN A 216 14.96 -0.01 -10.09
N ILE A 217 14.11 1.02 -10.25
CA ILE A 217 12.93 1.19 -9.38
C ILE A 217 11.85 0.13 -9.59
N TYR A 218 11.74 -0.39 -10.81
CA TYR A 218 10.91 -1.55 -11.13
C TYR A 218 11.77 -2.74 -11.57
N GLY A 219 11.35 -3.93 -11.18
CA GLY A 219 11.93 -5.20 -11.63
C GLY A 219 11.66 -5.48 -13.11
N GLU A 220 12.46 -6.39 -13.66
CA GLU A 220 12.51 -6.65 -15.10
C GLU A 220 11.15 -7.10 -15.68
N LEU A 221 10.41 -7.96 -14.99
CA LEU A 221 9.12 -8.47 -15.48
C LEU A 221 8.10 -7.34 -15.66
N LEU A 222 8.05 -6.41 -14.70
CA LEU A 222 7.13 -5.27 -14.76
C LEU A 222 7.45 -4.35 -15.96
N ARG A 223 8.73 -4.20 -16.31
CA ARG A 223 9.21 -3.39 -17.45
C ARG A 223 9.03 -4.06 -18.81
N ARG A 224 9.15 -5.39 -18.89
CA ARG A 224 9.12 -6.13 -20.16
C ARG A 224 7.73 -6.56 -20.60
N THR A 225 6.78 -6.61 -19.67
CA THR A 225 5.40 -7.07 -19.93
C THR A 225 4.29 -6.01 -19.78
N PRO A 226 4.54 -4.67 -19.88
CA PRO A 226 3.47 -3.73 -19.61
C PRO A 226 2.47 -3.69 -20.77
N THR A 227 1.19 -3.83 -20.43
CA THR A 227 0.11 -3.41 -21.33
C THR A 227 0.21 -1.88 -21.55
N PRO A 228 -0.46 -1.32 -22.58
CA PRO A 228 -0.55 0.13 -22.72
C PRO A 228 -1.14 0.85 -21.49
N GLN A 229 -2.07 0.19 -20.78
CA GLN A 229 -2.65 0.70 -19.53
C GLN A 229 -1.61 0.73 -18.41
N ARG A 230 -0.93 -0.39 -18.16
CA ARG A 230 0.13 -0.46 -17.14
C ARG A 230 1.22 0.57 -17.40
N LEU A 231 1.67 0.70 -18.66
CA LEU A 231 2.73 1.61 -19.04
C LEU A 231 2.39 3.07 -18.73
N ARG A 232 1.11 3.47 -18.79
CA ARG A 232 0.67 4.81 -18.39
C ARG A 232 1.07 5.13 -16.95
N HIS A 233 0.89 4.17 -16.05
CA HIS A 233 1.13 4.31 -14.61
C HIS A 233 2.61 4.16 -14.22
N LEU A 234 3.44 3.61 -15.11
CA LEU A 234 4.88 3.49 -14.91
C LEU A 234 5.66 4.65 -15.54
N ARG A 235 5.09 5.31 -16.55
CA ARG A 235 5.81 6.23 -17.45
C ARG A 235 6.56 7.33 -16.74
N GLN A 236 5.88 8.12 -15.90
CA GLN A 236 6.52 9.29 -15.28
C GLN A 236 7.66 8.85 -14.36
N VAL A 237 7.47 7.78 -13.59
CA VAL A 237 8.49 7.23 -12.70
C VAL A 237 9.72 6.76 -13.49
N LEU A 238 9.52 6.04 -14.60
CA LEU A 238 10.59 5.63 -15.51
C LEU A 238 11.34 6.84 -16.10
N ASP A 239 10.60 7.88 -16.50
CA ASP A 239 11.20 9.10 -17.04
C ASP A 239 12.00 9.84 -15.96
N ARG A 240 11.53 9.87 -14.70
CA ARG A 240 12.28 10.44 -13.56
C ARG A 240 13.53 9.63 -13.24
N GLU A 241 13.41 8.31 -13.20
CA GLU A 241 14.54 7.39 -12.97
C GLU A 241 15.66 7.63 -13.99
N ALA A 242 15.32 7.73 -15.29
CA ALA A 242 16.29 8.01 -16.33
C ALA A 242 16.99 9.37 -16.17
N LEU A 243 16.27 10.39 -15.67
CA LEU A 243 16.82 11.73 -15.41
C LEU A 243 17.71 11.78 -14.16
N LEU A 244 17.49 10.92 -13.17
CA LEU A 244 18.27 10.87 -11.92
C LEU A 244 19.51 9.97 -12.03
N ALA A 245 19.58 9.13 -13.06
CA ALA A 245 20.72 8.26 -13.34
C ALA A 245 21.89 8.97 -14.06
N THR A 246 21.69 10.22 -14.49
CA THR A 246 22.70 11.08 -15.14
C THR A 246 23.34 12.04 -14.16
#